data_AF-A0A922T290-F1
#
_entry.id   AF-A0A922T290-F1
#
_cell.length_a   1.000
_cell.length_b   1.000
_cell.length_c   1.000
_cell.angle_alpha   90.00
_cell.angle_beta   90.00
_cell.angle_gamma   90.00
#
_symmetry.space_group_name_H-M   'P 1'
#
loop_
_entity.id
_entity.type
_entity.pdbx_description
1 polymer ?
#
loop_
_entity_poly.entity_id
_entity_poly.type
_entity_poly.pdbx_seq_one_letter_code
_entity_poly.pdbx_strand_id
1 'polypeptide(L)'
;MPVVTLFSRASTLASAALCTQRTSDLELAFSGESRSAFIGLQCFLSEEADWCRTRGCPACVVSATLSTDSHIRLTIAASLLSTASVATPTQEELRHDSDRTLPPLPHILPALQHAVINDPFWEGSDIWGYILSRATQLSAGIQALIAECVNLESLVSSPTTDRPGAKRGLTHPSVPFVASGQTVEEKGVKLRKSKLAKRQLRLRDEEVELMRRVAMQCWAKAQVPKKIRGDVLGISDGKRTRSLTCP
;
A
#
# COMPACT_ATOMS: atom_id res chain seq x y z
N MET A 1 7.87 -18.99 -3.77
CA MET A 1 7.89 -18.19 -5.02
C MET A 1 8.47 -16.80 -4.77
N PRO A 2 9.27 -16.24 -5.71
CA PRO A 2 9.82 -14.88 -5.64
C PRO A 2 8.77 -13.77 -5.44
N VAL A 3 7.53 -14.02 -5.87
CA VAL A 3 6.39 -13.10 -5.73
C VAL A 3 6.01 -12.89 -4.26
N VAL A 4 6.05 -13.93 -3.42
CA VAL A 4 5.74 -13.83 -1.98
C VAL A 4 6.79 -12.95 -1.29
N THR A 5 8.06 -13.16 -1.62
CA THR A 5 9.17 -12.38 -1.05
C THR A 5 9.13 -10.93 -1.51
N LEU A 6 8.79 -10.69 -2.78
CA LEU A 6 8.60 -9.34 -3.32
C LEU A 6 7.46 -8.62 -2.58
N PHE A 7 6.29 -9.25 -2.46
CA PHE A 7 5.14 -8.66 -1.78
C PHE A 7 5.41 -8.40 -0.30
N SER A 8 6.08 -9.33 0.39
CA SER A 8 6.48 -9.14 1.79
C SER A 8 7.42 -7.96 1.95
N ARG A 9 8.41 -7.81 1.05
CA ARG A 9 9.33 -6.66 1.06
C ARG A 9 8.59 -5.36 0.77
N ALA A 10 7.77 -5.33 -0.28
CA ALA A 10 6.95 -4.17 -0.65
C ALA A 10 6.04 -3.74 0.50
N SER A 11 5.38 -4.68 1.16
CA SER A 11 4.52 -4.41 2.32
C SER A 11 5.30 -3.84 3.51
N THR A 12 6.50 -4.37 3.77
CA THR A 12 7.37 -3.88 4.85
C THR A 12 7.84 -2.45 4.58
N LEU A 13 8.28 -2.18 3.35
CA LEU A 13 8.71 -0.84 2.93
C LEU A 13 7.55 0.16 2.95
N ALA A 14 6.39 -0.22 2.44
CA ALA A 14 5.19 0.61 2.48
C ALA A 14 4.75 0.92 3.92
N SER A 15 4.81 -0.09 4.81
CA SER A 15 4.48 0.07 6.23
C SER A 15 5.43 1.05 6.92
N ALA A 16 6.73 0.95 6.62
CA ALA A 16 7.75 1.86 7.13
C ALA A 16 7.57 3.30 6.59
N ALA A 17 7.31 3.45 5.28
CA ALA A 17 7.17 4.76 4.64
C ALA A 17 5.91 5.51 5.09
N LEU A 18 4.80 4.80 5.30
CA LEU A 18 3.52 5.37 5.71
C LEU A 18 3.30 5.40 7.23
N CYS A 19 4.21 4.81 8.01
CA CYS A 19 4.08 4.61 9.45
C CYS A 19 2.73 3.97 9.85
N THR A 20 2.25 3.00 9.07
CA THR A 20 0.98 2.29 9.30
C THR A 20 1.16 0.80 9.16
N GLN A 21 0.39 0.02 9.91
CA GLN A 21 0.29 -1.44 9.74
C GLN A 21 -1.02 -1.86 9.07
N ARG A 22 -1.88 -0.89 8.70
CA ARG A 22 -3.16 -1.20 8.07
C ARG A 22 -2.92 -1.62 6.62
N THR A 23 -3.24 -2.87 6.30
CA THR A 23 -3.01 -3.46 4.97
C THR A 23 -3.78 -2.74 3.86
N SER A 24 -4.94 -2.15 4.14
CA SER A 24 -5.71 -1.35 3.19
C SER A 24 -5.03 -0.04 2.77
N ASP A 25 -4.10 0.46 3.60
CA ASP A 25 -3.48 1.76 3.37
C ASP A 25 -2.10 1.62 2.71
N LEU A 26 -1.53 0.40 2.67
CA LEU A 26 -0.19 0.17 2.12
C LEU A 26 -0.09 0.48 0.62
N GLU A 27 -1.19 0.34 -0.12
CA GLU A 27 -1.25 0.70 -1.54
C GLU A 27 -0.98 2.20 -1.80
N LEU A 28 -1.14 3.06 -0.79
CA LEU A 28 -0.89 4.51 -0.89
C LEU A 28 0.60 4.85 -0.97
N ALA A 29 1.48 3.89 -0.67
CA ALA A 29 2.92 4.04 -0.85
C ALA A 29 3.36 3.94 -2.32
N PHE A 30 2.46 3.50 -3.20
CA PHE A 30 2.75 3.22 -4.61
C PHE A 30 1.87 4.05 -5.54
N SER A 31 2.32 4.24 -6.79
CA SER A 31 1.65 5.11 -7.76
C SER A 31 1.56 4.51 -9.17
N GLY A 32 0.42 4.70 -9.85
CA GLY A 32 0.22 4.18 -11.21
C GLY A 32 0.22 2.66 -11.28
N GLU A 33 0.99 2.09 -12.22
CA GLU A 33 1.02 0.64 -12.49
C GLU A 33 1.59 -0.19 -11.32
N SER A 34 2.49 0.37 -10.52
CA SER A 34 3.02 -0.31 -9.32
C SER A 34 1.95 -0.49 -8.25
N ARG A 35 1.06 0.50 -8.06
CA ARG A 35 -0.08 0.39 -7.14
C ARG A 35 -1.03 -0.69 -7.62
N SER A 36 -1.38 -0.69 -8.90
CA SER A 36 -2.22 -1.73 -9.51
C SER A 36 -1.59 -3.12 -9.33
N ALA A 37 -0.28 -3.25 -9.54
CA ALA A 37 0.44 -4.50 -9.32
C ALA A 37 0.45 -4.92 -7.85
N PHE A 38 0.68 -4.00 -6.92
CA PHE A 38 0.66 -4.27 -5.49
C PHE A 38 -0.71 -4.82 -5.05
N ILE A 39 -1.79 -4.15 -5.44
CA ILE A 39 -3.17 -4.59 -5.15
C ILE A 39 -3.45 -5.95 -5.80
N GLY A 40 -3.07 -6.12 -7.07
CA GLY A 40 -3.24 -7.39 -7.77
C GLY A 40 -2.52 -8.55 -7.08
N LEU A 41 -1.28 -8.33 -6.62
CA LEU A 41 -0.52 -9.31 -5.85
C LEU A 41 -1.14 -9.56 -4.47
N GLN A 42 -1.65 -8.53 -3.80
CA GLN A 42 -2.34 -8.67 -2.52
C GLN A 42 -3.57 -9.57 -2.64
N CYS A 43 -4.43 -9.33 -3.63
CA CYS A 43 -5.59 -10.17 -3.91
C CYS A 43 -5.15 -11.61 -4.22
N PHE A 44 -4.23 -11.77 -5.16
CA PHE A 44 -3.75 -13.09 -5.59
C PHE A 44 -3.15 -13.89 -4.43
N LEU A 45 -2.30 -13.28 -3.60
CA LEU A 45 -1.67 -13.96 -2.46
C LEU A 45 -2.67 -14.30 -1.35
N SER A 46 -3.75 -13.55 -1.22
CA SER A 46 -4.80 -13.84 -0.24
C SER A 46 -5.66 -15.04 -0.65
N GLU A 47 -5.85 -15.25 -1.95
CA GLU A 47 -6.68 -16.33 -2.51
C GLU A 47 -5.85 -17.60 -2.78
N GLU A 48 -4.64 -17.47 -3.33
CA GLU A 48 -3.83 -18.57 -3.87
C GLU A 48 -2.54 -18.82 -3.06
N ALA A 49 -2.65 -18.68 -1.73
CA ALA A 49 -1.50 -18.77 -0.82
C ALA A 49 -0.75 -20.11 -0.89
N ASP A 50 -1.47 -21.23 -1.04
CA ASP A 50 -0.88 -22.57 -1.12
C ASP A 50 -0.11 -22.79 -2.43
N TRP A 51 -0.64 -22.30 -3.56
CA TRP A 51 0.04 -22.33 -4.85
C TRP A 51 1.34 -21.53 -4.81
N CYS A 52 1.29 -20.31 -4.25
CA CYS A 52 2.46 -19.44 -4.08
C CYS A 52 3.57 -20.04 -3.21
N ARG A 53 3.20 -20.85 -2.22
CA ARG A 53 4.12 -21.58 -1.33
C ARG A 53 4.49 -22.95 -1.88
N THR A 54 4.04 -23.28 -3.09
CA THR A 54 4.26 -24.58 -3.75
C THR A 54 3.95 -25.75 -2.81
N ARG A 55 2.85 -25.65 -2.06
CA ARG A 55 2.43 -26.70 -1.13
C ARG A 55 1.80 -27.85 -1.91
N GLY A 56 2.25 -29.06 -1.61
CA GLY A 56 1.78 -30.28 -2.26
C GLY A 56 2.79 -30.85 -3.26
N CYS A 57 2.30 -31.71 -4.15
CA CYS A 57 3.14 -32.37 -5.14
C CYS A 57 3.43 -31.45 -6.34
N PRO A 58 4.62 -31.50 -6.98
CA PRO A 58 4.92 -30.66 -8.15
C PRO A 58 3.92 -30.82 -9.29
N ALA A 59 3.43 -32.04 -9.55
CA ALA A 59 2.40 -32.28 -10.56
C ALA A 59 1.08 -31.57 -10.23
N CYS A 60 0.71 -31.55 -8.96
CA CYS A 60 -0.49 -30.89 -8.44
C CYS A 60 -0.39 -29.37 -8.65
N VAL A 61 0.78 -28.79 -8.36
CA VAL A 61 1.04 -27.36 -8.56
C VAL A 61 1.01 -27.00 -10.04
N VAL A 62 1.64 -27.79 -10.91
CA VAL A 62 1.62 -27.58 -12.37
C VAL A 62 0.21 -27.72 -12.93
N SER A 63 -0.56 -28.71 -12.47
CA SER A 63 -1.96 -28.87 -12.88
C SER A 63 -2.82 -27.68 -12.43
N ALA A 64 -2.63 -27.19 -11.20
CA ALA A 64 -3.30 -25.98 -10.71
C ALA A 64 -2.89 -24.72 -11.49
N THR A 65 -1.67 -24.69 -12.05
CA THR A 65 -1.23 -23.56 -12.88
C THR A 65 -2.11 -23.35 -14.11
N LEU A 66 -2.67 -24.43 -14.68
CA LEU A 66 -3.53 -24.38 -15.86
C LEU A 66 -5.02 -24.24 -15.53
N SER A 67 -5.41 -24.30 -14.24
CA SER A 67 -6.81 -24.30 -13.84
C SER A 67 -7.45 -22.92 -13.80
N THR A 68 -6.65 -21.84 -13.74
CA THR A 68 -7.15 -20.47 -13.71
C THR A 68 -6.30 -19.54 -14.57
N ASP A 69 -6.94 -18.50 -15.09
CA ASP A 69 -6.28 -17.51 -15.92
C ASP A 69 -5.28 -16.66 -15.11
N SER A 70 -5.55 -16.44 -13.82
CA SER A 70 -4.62 -15.74 -12.92
C SER A 70 -3.31 -16.50 -12.72
N HIS A 71 -3.37 -17.82 -12.55
CA HIS A 71 -2.17 -18.67 -12.45
C HIS A 71 -1.34 -18.66 -13.73
N ILE A 72 -1.99 -18.77 -14.89
CA ILE A 72 -1.31 -18.73 -16.19
C ILE A 72 -0.64 -17.36 -16.38
N ARG A 73 -1.38 -16.27 -16.14
CA ARG A 73 -0.85 -14.90 -16.27
C ARG A 73 0.33 -14.65 -15.35
N LEU A 74 0.27 -15.08 -14.09
CA LEU A 74 1.38 -14.89 -13.16
C LEU A 74 2.59 -15.74 -13.53
N THR A 75 2.39 -16.96 -14.04
CA THR A 75 3.49 -17.82 -14.50
C THR A 75 4.19 -17.24 -15.72
N ILE A 76 3.43 -16.72 -16.68
CA ILE A 76 3.98 -15.99 -17.84
C ILE A 76 4.75 -14.75 -17.36
N ALA A 77 4.16 -13.92 -16.49
CA ALA A 77 4.83 -12.74 -15.96
C ALA A 77 6.14 -13.10 -15.23
N ALA A 78 6.14 -14.16 -14.41
CA ALA A 78 7.35 -14.65 -13.75
C ALA A 78 8.42 -15.09 -14.77
N SER A 79 8.02 -15.81 -15.82
CA SER A 79 8.93 -16.20 -16.90
C SER A 79 9.54 -14.98 -17.60
N LEU A 80 8.73 -13.97 -17.93
CA LEU A 80 9.18 -12.73 -18.56
C LEU A 80 10.18 -11.98 -17.67
N LEU A 81 9.88 -11.86 -16.38
CA LEU A 81 10.77 -11.24 -15.38
C LEU A 81 12.11 -11.98 -15.25
N SER A 82 12.10 -13.32 -15.26
CA SER A 82 13.34 -14.13 -15.21
C SER A 82 14.19 -14.00 -16.49
N THR A 83 13.58 -13.67 -17.63
CA THR A 83 14.31 -13.46 -18.90
C THR A 83 14.72 -11.99 -19.13
N ALA A 84 14.13 -11.03 -18.43
CA ALA A 84 14.37 -9.60 -18.65
C ALA A 84 15.83 -9.18 -18.41
N SER A 85 16.53 -9.85 -17.47
CA SER A 85 17.96 -9.64 -17.22
C SER A 85 18.87 -10.12 -18.35
N VAL A 86 18.43 -11.06 -19.18
CA VAL A 86 19.21 -11.60 -20.31
C VAL A 86 19.05 -10.75 -21.57
N ALA A 87 17.94 -10.04 -21.72
CA ALA A 87 17.63 -9.24 -22.90
C ALA A 87 18.32 -7.85 -22.94
N THR A 88 18.97 -7.42 -21.85
CA THR A 88 19.58 -6.09 -21.74
C THR A 88 21.07 -6.19 -21.39
N PRO A 89 21.98 -6.31 -22.38
CA PRO A 89 23.41 -6.49 -22.13
C PRO A 89 24.17 -5.19 -21.79
N THR A 90 23.49 -4.10 -21.42
CA THR A 90 24.08 -2.75 -21.40
C THR A 90 24.46 -2.20 -20.02
N GLN A 91 24.56 -3.01 -18.96
CA GLN A 91 24.96 -2.49 -17.65
C GLN A 91 26.07 -3.33 -17.01
N GLU A 92 27.24 -3.34 -17.66
CA GLU A 92 28.45 -4.03 -17.19
C GLU A 92 29.21 -3.32 -16.04
N GLU A 93 28.86 -2.10 -15.62
CA GLU A 93 29.83 -1.31 -14.82
C GLU A 93 29.48 -0.99 -13.35
N LEU A 94 28.38 -1.47 -12.75
CA LEU A 94 28.03 -1.09 -11.36
C LEU A 94 27.49 -2.19 -10.43
N ARG A 95 27.63 -3.48 -10.76
CA ARG A 95 27.11 -4.56 -9.90
C ARG A 95 28.22 -5.36 -9.22
N HIS A 96 28.96 -4.69 -8.34
CA HIS A 96 29.73 -5.34 -7.28
C HIS A 96 28.80 -5.73 -6.13
N ASP A 97 27.93 -6.71 -6.35
CA ASP A 97 27.48 -7.62 -5.29
C ASP A 97 26.70 -8.77 -5.92
N SER A 98 27.25 -9.99 -5.88
CA SER A 98 26.55 -11.29 -5.88
C SER A 98 25.12 -11.30 -6.48
N ASP A 99 24.96 -10.95 -7.75
CA ASP A 99 23.65 -10.63 -8.31
C ASP A 99 22.84 -11.92 -8.48
N ARG A 100 21.93 -12.17 -7.52
CA ARG A 100 21.04 -13.34 -7.46
C ARG A 100 19.98 -13.23 -8.55
N THR A 101 20.42 -13.30 -9.80
CA THR A 101 19.54 -13.36 -10.95
C THR A 101 18.97 -14.76 -11.08
N LEU A 102 17.66 -14.86 -11.31
CA LEU A 102 17.03 -16.15 -11.58
C LEU A 102 17.55 -16.66 -12.93
N PRO A 103 17.82 -17.98 -13.06
CA PRO A 103 18.21 -18.53 -14.35
C PRO A 103 17.08 -18.28 -15.37
N PRO A 104 17.41 -17.93 -16.63
CA PRO A 104 16.41 -17.79 -17.67
C PRO A 104 15.74 -19.14 -17.93
N LEU A 105 14.42 -19.12 -18.11
CA LEU A 105 13.61 -20.32 -18.36
C LEU A 105 12.86 -20.19 -19.69
N PRO A 106 13.57 -20.11 -20.84
CA PRO A 106 12.98 -19.77 -22.14
C PRO A 106 11.98 -20.82 -22.65
N HIS A 107 12.03 -22.05 -22.14
CA HIS A 107 11.17 -23.16 -22.56
C HIS A 107 9.78 -23.14 -21.93
N ILE A 108 9.57 -22.38 -20.84
CA ILE A 108 8.30 -22.37 -20.11
C ILE A 108 7.20 -21.74 -20.95
N LEU A 109 7.48 -20.62 -21.62
CA LEU A 109 6.45 -19.90 -22.37
C LEU A 109 5.92 -20.71 -23.58
N PRO A 110 6.77 -21.33 -24.43
CA PRO A 110 6.29 -22.24 -25.48
C PRO A 110 5.53 -23.44 -24.94
N ALA A 111 5.96 -24.03 -23.82
CA ALA A 111 5.28 -25.17 -23.21
C ALA A 111 3.89 -24.79 -22.68
N LEU A 112 3.75 -23.62 -22.04
CA LEU A 112 2.47 -23.09 -21.58
C LEU A 112 1.55 -22.74 -22.74
N GLN A 113 2.08 -22.13 -23.80
CA GLN A 113 1.31 -21.86 -25.01
C GLN A 113 0.71 -23.14 -25.59
N HIS A 114 1.54 -24.16 -25.73
CA HIS A 114 1.10 -25.46 -26.23
C HIS A 114 0.07 -26.10 -25.29
N ALA A 115 0.25 -26.01 -23.97
CA ALA A 115 -0.70 -26.55 -23.00
C ALA A 115 -2.07 -25.85 -23.08
N VAL A 116 -2.10 -24.52 -23.15
CA VAL A 116 -3.35 -23.74 -23.21
C VAL A 116 -4.09 -23.95 -24.53
N ILE A 117 -3.38 -23.98 -25.67
CA ILE A 117 -4.02 -24.15 -26.99
C ILE A 117 -4.66 -25.54 -27.14
N ASN A 118 -4.08 -26.57 -26.52
CA ASN A 118 -4.58 -27.94 -26.63
C ASN A 118 -5.55 -28.34 -25.51
N ASP A 119 -5.86 -27.43 -24.58
CA ASP A 119 -6.76 -27.70 -23.46
C ASP A 119 -8.21 -27.30 -23.82
N PRO A 120 -9.17 -28.25 -23.84
CA PRO A 120 -10.57 -27.98 -24.13
C PRO A 120 -11.22 -26.94 -23.21
N PHE A 121 -10.70 -26.76 -21.99
CA PHE A 121 -11.22 -25.75 -21.06
C PHE A 121 -11.05 -24.32 -21.58
N TRP A 122 -9.98 -24.07 -22.35
CA TRP A 122 -9.61 -22.75 -22.85
C TRP A 122 -10.11 -22.48 -24.29
N GLU A 123 -11.04 -23.27 -24.80
CA GLU A 123 -11.59 -23.10 -26.16
C GLU A 123 -12.18 -21.69 -26.39
N GLY A 124 -11.71 -21.00 -27.43
CA GLY A 124 -12.20 -19.66 -27.80
C GLY A 124 -11.30 -18.94 -28.81
N SER A 125 -11.80 -17.86 -29.42
CA SER A 125 -10.99 -17.07 -30.37
C SER A 125 -9.88 -16.33 -29.63
N ASP A 126 -8.63 -16.55 -30.05
CA ASP A 126 -7.41 -15.89 -29.56
C ASP A 126 -7.28 -15.71 -28.03
N ILE A 127 -7.66 -16.74 -27.27
CA ILE A 127 -7.50 -16.75 -25.80
C ILE A 127 -6.04 -16.54 -25.38
N TRP A 128 -5.10 -17.09 -26.15
CA TRP A 128 -3.68 -16.98 -25.87
C TRP A 128 -3.19 -15.53 -26.01
N GLY A 129 -3.59 -14.83 -27.08
CA GLY A 129 -3.27 -13.41 -27.26
C GLY A 129 -3.79 -12.55 -26.12
N TYR A 130 -5.02 -12.82 -25.65
CA TYR A 130 -5.59 -12.17 -24.48
C TYR A 130 -4.74 -12.42 -23.21
N ILE A 131 -4.49 -13.68 -22.86
CA ILE A 131 -3.73 -14.07 -21.67
C ILE A 131 -2.33 -13.45 -21.71
N LEU A 132 -1.63 -13.56 -22.84
CA LEU A 132 -0.28 -13.04 -23.02
C LEU A 132 -0.21 -11.52 -22.87
N SER A 133 -1.18 -10.79 -23.45
CA SER A 133 -1.28 -9.33 -23.31
C SER A 133 -1.44 -8.92 -21.85
N ARG A 134 -2.39 -9.56 -21.14
CA ARG A 134 -2.63 -9.30 -19.72
C ARG A 134 -1.45 -9.68 -18.83
N ALA A 135 -0.75 -10.77 -19.14
CA ALA A 135 0.46 -11.20 -18.45
C ALA A 135 1.62 -10.22 -18.67
N THR A 136 1.75 -9.66 -19.87
CA THR A 136 2.77 -8.65 -20.20
C THR A 136 2.52 -7.37 -19.41
N GLN A 137 1.26 -6.91 -19.32
CA GLN A 137 0.89 -5.78 -18.48
C GLN A 137 1.22 -6.05 -16.99
N LEU A 138 0.90 -7.24 -16.49
CA LEU A 138 1.23 -7.65 -15.13
C LEU A 138 2.75 -7.65 -14.89
N SER A 139 3.54 -8.17 -15.82
CA SER A 139 5.01 -8.14 -15.76
C SER A 139 5.54 -6.71 -15.66
N ALA A 140 5.06 -5.80 -16.51
CA ALA A 140 5.44 -4.39 -16.48
C ALA A 140 5.06 -3.72 -15.14
N GLY A 141 3.87 -3.99 -14.62
CA GLY A 141 3.44 -3.49 -13.31
C GLY A 141 4.30 -4.01 -12.16
N ILE A 142 4.70 -5.29 -12.19
CA ILE A 142 5.62 -5.87 -11.20
C ILE A 142 7.01 -5.23 -11.30
N GLN A 143 7.52 -4.96 -12.50
CA GLN A 143 8.78 -4.23 -12.68
C GLN A 143 8.70 -2.80 -12.11
N ALA A 144 7.60 -2.10 -12.37
CA ALA A 144 7.36 -0.77 -11.80
C ALA A 144 7.31 -0.82 -10.26
N LEU A 145 6.66 -1.85 -9.69
CA LEU A 145 6.62 -2.08 -8.25
C LEU A 145 8.02 -2.35 -7.67
N ILE A 146 8.84 -3.17 -8.34
CA ILE A 146 10.23 -3.43 -7.92
C ILE A 146 11.03 -2.12 -7.90
N ALA A 147 10.91 -1.29 -8.94
CA ALA A 147 11.59 0.00 -9.02
C ALA A 147 11.13 0.96 -7.91
N GLU A 148 9.84 1.05 -7.65
CA GLU A 148 9.31 1.92 -6.58
C GLU A 148 9.69 1.40 -5.19
N CYS A 149 9.81 0.08 -4.98
CA CYS A 149 10.38 -0.49 -3.76
C CYS A 149 11.83 -0.04 -3.53
N VAL A 150 12.67 -0.02 -4.58
CA VAL A 150 14.05 0.49 -4.47
C VAL A 150 14.05 1.98 -4.10
N ASN A 151 13.16 2.78 -4.70
CA ASN A 151 13.01 4.19 -4.36
C ASN A 151 12.55 4.38 -2.91
N LEU A 152 11.53 3.64 -2.45
CA LEU A 152 11.06 3.69 -1.06
C LEU A 152 12.14 3.24 -0.08
N GLU A 153 12.91 2.20 -0.39
CA GLU A 153 14.01 1.74 0.44
C GLU A 153 15.08 2.82 0.60
N SER A 154 15.38 3.59 -0.45
CA SER A 154 16.31 4.73 -0.37
C SER A 154 15.78 5.86 0.54
N LEU A 155 14.48 6.10 0.53
CA LEU A 155 13.82 7.10 1.38
C LEU A 155 13.76 6.66 2.85
N VAL A 156 13.54 5.37 3.10
CA VAL A 156 13.46 4.77 4.45
C VAL A 156 14.86 4.55 5.05
N SER A 157 15.85 4.17 4.23
CA SER A 157 17.22 3.87 4.70
C SER A 157 18.09 5.10 4.86
N SER A 158 17.72 6.24 4.27
CA SER A 158 18.40 7.51 4.49
C SER A 158 18.30 7.89 5.98
N PRO A 159 19.39 7.80 6.75
CA PRO A 159 19.38 8.28 8.13
C PRO A 159 19.11 9.78 8.05
N THR A 160 18.14 10.29 8.80
CA THR A 160 18.21 11.70 9.23
C THR A 160 19.37 11.81 10.22
N THR A 161 20.60 11.65 9.74
CA THR A 161 21.83 11.76 10.54
C THR A 161 22.86 12.50 9.70
N ASP A 162 22.47 13.69 9.28
CA ASP A 162 23.42 14.78 9.14
C ASP A 162 22.92 15.92 10.03
N ARG A 163 23.60 16.07 11.16
CA ARG A 163 23.67 17.33 11.90
C ARG A 163 25.06 17.90 11.61
N PRO A 164 25.28 18.61 10.49
CA PRO A 164 26.46 19.45 10.38
C PRO A 164 26.29 20.59 11.38
N GLY A 165 27.30 20.76 12.22
CA GLY A 165 27.42 21.89 13.11
C GLY A 165 27.19 23.21 12.36
N ALA A 166 26.62 24.15 13.10
CA ALA A 166 26.36 25.53 12.71
C ALA A 166 27.34 26.10 11.67
N LYS A 167 26.82 26.45 10.48
CA LYS A 167 27.19 27.64 9.68
C LYS A 167 26.17 27.84 8.53
N ARG A 168 25.31 28.84 8.72
CA ARG A 168 24.60 29.72 7.76
C ARG A 168 24.25 29.14 6.36
N GLY A 169 22.95 29.10 6.07
CA GLY A 169 22.40 29.03 4.72
C GLY A 169 20.88 29.00 4.77
N LEU A 170 20.23 29.71 3.86
CA LEU A 170 18.85 30.17 3.93
C LEU A 170 17.82 29.10 3.46
N THR A 171 16.57 29.24 3.93
CA THR A 171 15.30 28.66 3.42
C THR A 171 15.08 27.14 3.51
N HIS A 172 14.33 26.68 4.53
CA HIS A 172 13.06 25.90 4.44
C HIS A 172 12.71 25.28 5.83
N PRO A 173 11.48 25.39 6.36
CA PRO A 173 11.15 24.87 7.69
C PRO A 173 10.59 23.43 7.62
N SER A 174 11.39 22.44 7.98
CA SER A 174 10.93 21.11 8.41
C SER A 174 10.69 21.10 9.93
N VAL A 175 9.65 20.39 10.36
CA VAL A 175 9.20 20.32 11.76
C VAL A 175 9.59 18.95 12.32
N PRO A 176 10.35 18.84 13.42
CA PRO A 176 10.47 17.57 14.13
C PRO A 176 9.36 17.44 15.17
N PHE A 177 8.61 16.35 15.04
CA PHE A 177 7.66 15.81 16.03
C PHE A 177 8.46 15.16 17.16
N VAL A 178 8.26 15.61 18.41
CA VAL A 178 8.80 14.95 19.61
C VAL A 178 7.62 14.38 20.39
N ALA A 179 7.50 13.05 20.37
CA ALA A 179 6.65 12.32 21.28
C ALA A 179 7.40 12.04 22.59
N SER A 180 6.89 12.68 23.64
CA SER A 180 6.78 12.24 25.03
C SER A 180 8.02 11.81 25.82
N GLY A 181 8.21 12.47 26.97
CA GLY A 181 8.70 11.80 28.16
C GLY A 181 9.91 12.40 28.85
N GLN A 182 9.97 13.71 29.09
CA GLN A 182 10.81 14.25 30.17
C GLN A 182 10.35 15.66 30.58
N THR A 183 9.98 15.80 31.84
CA THR A 183 9.76 17.08 32.51
C THR A 183 11.10 17.79 32.64
N VAL A 184 11.38 18.72 31.73
CA VAL A 184 12.46 19.71 31.88
C VAL A 184 11.84 21.09 31.71
N GLU A 185 11.66 21.78 32.84
CA GLU A 185 11.48 23.23 32.82
C GLU A 185 12.79 23.88 32.34
N GLU A 186 12.87 24.28 31.06
CA GLU A 186 13.78 25.36 30.66
C GLU A 186 13.18 26.18 29.51
N LYS A 187 12.92 27.47 29.83
CA LYS A 187 12.69 28.64 28.98
C LYS A 187 12.64 28.39 27.45
N GLY A 188 11.49 27.91 26.97
CA GLY A 188 11.19 27.83 25.54
C GLY A 188 10.87 29.20 24.93
N VAL A 189 11.50 29.54 23.81
CA VAL A 189 11.13 30.69 22.97
C VAL A 189 9.69 30.49 22.49
N LYS A 190 8.79 31.44 22.76
CA LYS A 190 7.39 31.39 22.29
C LYS A 190 7.36 31.45 20.76
N LEU A 191 7.33 30.30 20.10
CA LEU A 191 7.17 30.18 18.65
C LEU A 191 5.80 30.75 18.25
N ARG A 192 5.81 31.90 17.57
CA ARG A 192 4.59 32.55 17.08
C ARG A 192 4.08 31.76 15.87
N LYS A 193 2.86 31.22 15.96
CA LYS A 193 2.19 30.52 14.85
C LYS A 193 2.20 31.40 13.59
N SER A 194 2.64 30.82 12.46
CA SER A 194 2.66 31.51 11.16
C SER A 194 1.25 31.88 10.71
N LYS A 195 1.12 32.86 9.79
CA LYS A 195 -0.18 33.25 9.22
C LYS A 195 -0.88 32.06 8.54
N LEU A 196 -0.11 31.20 7.86
CA LEU A 196 -0.62 30.00 7.22
C LEU A 196 -1.12 28.98 8.26
N ALA A 197 -0.35 28.73 9.33
CA ALA A 197 -0.76 27.82 10.39
C ALA A 197 -2.03 28.32 11.11
N LYS A 198 -2.16 29.63 11.33
CA LYS A 198 -3.40 30.23 11.85
C LYS A 198 -4.58 30.03 10.91
N ARG A 199 -4.37 30.10 9.59
CA ARG A 199 -5.42 29.86 8.59
C ARG A 199 -5.82 28.39 8.56
N GLN A 200 -4.87 27.47 8.59
CA GLN A 200 -5.15 26.02 8.66
C GLN A 200 -5.90 25.65 9.94
N LEU A 201 -5.54 26.24 11.08
CA LEU A 201 -6.26 26.02 12.33
C LEU A 201 -7.71 26.52 12.23
N ARG A 202 -7.93 27.73 11.69
CA ARG A 202 -9.28 28.26 11.46
C ARG A 202 -10.11 27.38 10.52
N LEU A 203 -9.50 26.89 9.44
CA LEU A 203 -10.17 25.99 8.49
C LEU A 203 -10.57 24.66 9.16
N ARG A 204 -9.73 24.13 10.05
CA ARG A 204 -10.06 22.94 10.85
C ARG A 204 -11.20 23.22 11.82
N ASP A 205 -11.18 24.36 12.49
CA ASP A 205 -12.27 24.75 13.41
C ASP A 205 -13.60 24.93 12.65
N GLU A 206 -13.56 25.53 11.45
CA GLU A 206 -14.72 25.69 10.56
C GLU A 206 -15.24 24.33 10.05
N GLU A 207 -14.35 23.40 9.68
CA GLU A 207 -14.70 22.04 9.26
C GLU A 207 -15.43 21.28 10.38
N VAL A 208 -14.89 21.35 11.61
CA VAL A 208 -15.50 20.72 12.80
C VAL A 208 -16.87 21.32 13.10
N GLU A 209 -17.01 22.64 13.00
CA GLU A 209 -18.29 23.31 13.22
C GLU A 209 -19.32 22.95 12.14
N LEU A 210 -18.92 22.84 10.87
CA LEU A 210 -19.79 22.38 9.79
C LEU A 210 -20.23 20.93 10.00
N MET A 211 -19.29 20.03 10.32
CA MET A 211 -19.62 18.63 10.64
C MET A 211 -20.59 18.54 11.82
N ARG A 212 -20.39 19.35 12.86
CA ARG A 212 -21.30 19.42 14.02
C ARG A 212 -22.70 19.85 13.61
N ARG A 213 -22.84 20.86 12.75
CA ARG A 213 -24.14 21.33 12.25
C ARG A 213 -24.84 20.27 11.40
N VAL A 214 -24.12 19.60 10.51
CA VAL A 214 -24.66 18.50 9.69
C VAL A 214 -25.10 17.36 10.60
N ALA A 215 -24.28 16.95 11.56
CA ALA A 215 -24.64 15.92 12.53
C ALA A 215 -25.90 16.28 13.32
N MET A 216 -26.01 17.53 13.79
CA MET A 216 -27.21 18.01 14.50
C MET A 216 -28.46 18.06 13.62
N GLN A 217 -28.33 18.47 12.35
CA GLN A 217 -29.44 18.47 11.40
C GLN A 217 -29.88 17.05 11.05
N CYS A 218 -28.94 16.13 10.82
CA CYS A 218 -29.23 14.71 10.63
C CYS A 218 -29.88 14.11 11.88
N TRP A 219 -29.40 14.45 13.08
CA TRP A 219 -29.96 13.99 14.35
C TRP A 219 -31.34 14.56 14.67
N ALA A 220 -31.62 15.79 14.22
CA ALA A 220 -32.93 16.42 14.34
C ALA A 220 -33.94 15.81 13.36
N LYS A 221 -33.51 15.47 12.14
CA LYS A 221 -34.35 14.82 11.12
C LYS A 221 -34.57 13.33 11.36
N ALA A 222 -33.58 12.65 11.96
CA ALA A 222 -33.75 11.29 12.39
C ALA A 222 -34.82 11.26 13.48
N GLN A 223 -35.97 10.62 13.21
CA GLN A 223 -37.04 10.38 14.18
C GLN A 223 -36.61 9.32 15.21
N VAL A 224 -35.49 9.58 15.90
CA VAL A 224 -34.90 8.64 16.86
C VAL A 224 -35.82 8.56 18.08
N PRO A 225 -36.26 7.35 18.47
CA PRO A 225 -37.05 7.14 19.68
C PRO A 225 -36.40 7.77 20.91
N LYS A 226 -37.20 8.42 21.76
CA LYS A 226 -36.72 9.20 22.93
C LYS A 226 -35.81 8.40 23.88
N LYS A 227 -35.99 7.07 23.98
CA LYS A 227 -35.15 6.19 24.79
C LYS A 227 -33.71 6.14 24.28
N ILE A 228 -33.53 5.88 22.98
CA ILE A 228 -32.20 5.81 22.34
C ILE A 228 -31.50 7.18 22.40
N ARG A 229 -32.26 8.27 22.26
CA ARG A 229 -31.74 9.63 22.42
C ARG A 229 -31.26 9.91 23.86
N GLY A 230 -31.97 9.39 24.87
CA GLY A 230 -31.59 9.52 26.27
C GLY A 230 -30.31 8.76 26.62
N ASP A 231 -30.16 7.55 26.07
CA ASP A 231 -29.00 6.70 26.31
C ASP A 231 -27.73 7.24 25.64
N VAL A 232 -27.82 7.72 24.39
CA VAL A 232 -26.66 8.29 23.68
C VAL A 232 -26.19 9.62 24.27
N LEU A 233 -27.12 10.43 24.80
CA LEU A 233 -26.77 11.71 25.44
C LEU A 233 -26.40 11.57 26.93
N GLY A 234 -26.41 10.35 27.48
CA GLY A 234 -26.11 10.10 28.89
C GLY A 234 -27.12 10.73 29.86
N ILE A 235 -28.35 10.99 29.39
CA ILE A 235 -29.42 11.63 30.18
C ILE A 235 -30.23 10.58 30.96
N SER A 236 -30.13 9.28 30.61
CA SER A 236 -30.95 8.23 31.21
C SER A 236 -30.61 7.90 32.67
N ASP A 237 -29.39 8.17 33.15
CA ASP A 237 -28.94 7.77 34.51
C ASP A 237 -28.70 8.93 35.51
N GLY A 238 -29.12 10.16 35.19
CA GLY A 238 -28.89 11.35 36.03
C GLY A 238 -30.16 11.95 36.62
N LYS A 239 -30.30 11.91 37.94
CA LYS A 239 -31.32 12.61 38.77
C LYS A 239 -31.78 13.95 38.17
N ARG A 240 -33.10 14.11 38.00
CA ARG A 240 -33.77 15.39 37.69
C ARG A 240 -33.36 16.48 38.69
N THR A 241 -32.40 17.33 38.35
CA THR A 241 -32.23 18.63 39.00
C THR A 241 -33.27 19.58 38.42
N ARG A 242 -34.26 19.95 39.24
CA ARG A 242 -35.23 20.98 38.91
C ARG A 242 -34.48 22.30 38.73
N SER A 243 -34.42 22.80 37.50
CA SER A 243 -34.07 24.20 37.24
C SER A 243 -35.22 25.07 37.73
N LEU A 244 -35.01 25.73 38.88
CA LEU A 244 -35.84 26.86 39.31
C LEU A 244 -35.48 28.06 38.43
N THR A 245 -36.20 28.22 37.33
CA THR A 245 -36.37 29.52 36.70
C THR A 245 -37.76 30.03 37.03
N CYS A 246 -37.82 31.22 37.60
CA CYS A 246 -39.00 32.08 37.68
C CYS A 246 -38.51 33.52 37.43
N PRO A 247 -39.41 34.39 36.95
CA PRO A 247 -40.10 34.40 35.66
C PRO A 247 -39.28 35.11 34.58
#